data_AF-A0A662UP92-F1
#
_entry.id   AF-A0A662UP92-F1
#
_cell.length_a   1.000
_cell.length_b   1.000
_cell.length_c   1.000
_cell.angle_alpha   90.00
_cell.angle_beta   90.00
_cell.angle_gamma   90.00
#
_symmetry.space_group_name_H-M   'P 1'
#
loop_
_entity.id
_entity.type
_entity.pdbx_description
1 polymer ?
#
loop_
_entity_poly.entity_id
_entity_poly.type
_entity_poly.pdbx_seq_one_letter_code
_entity_poly.pdbx_strand_id
1 'polypeptide(L)'
;IIPLKVSPGRGSVDLDPNRTAIIYWLSNYESFADIYEYYGFVYFNAITGTYNLTLYNRTGEIDLVNSGVTGVDGGIGRSINVTEIYNEINKYHSGKIIGNNNPKDYIIAAMIWIDYSSMDTNLDLGEKAILLIIFGDEANKPTSYDVIKVEIKPPTGAALTVERTMPPGISRGITDLG
;
A
#
# COMPACT_ATOMS: atom_id res chain seq x y z
N ILE A 1 -3.93 2.65 7.44
CA ILE A 1 -3.66 3.42 6.19
C ILE A 1 -2.78 4.59 6.59
N ILE A 2 -1.64 4.79 5.93
CA ILE A 2 -0.75 5.92 6.23
C ILE A 2 -0.83 6.91 5.05
N PRO A 3 -1.48 8.08 5.20
CA PRO A 3 -1.50 9.08 4.15
C PRO A 3 -0.11 9.71 4.02
N LEU A 4 0.43 9.75 2.80
CA LEU A 4 1.72 10.40 2.58
C LEU A 4 1.52 11.86 2.19
N LYS A 5 2.12 12.75 2.99
CA LYS A 5 2.33 14.15 2.65
C LYS A 5 3.81 14.43 2.74
N VAL A 6 4.52 14.29 1.62
CA VAL A 6 5.88 14.81 1.53
C VAL A 6 5.80 16.25 1.02
N SER A 7 6.60 17.15 1.60
CA SER A 7 6.82 18.47 1.02
C SER A 7 8.05 18.35 0.14
N PRO A 8 7.91 18.25 -1.19
CA PRO A 8 9.04 18.29 -2.08
C PRO A 8 9.70 19.67 -1.95
N GLY A 9 10.91 19.70 -1.39
CA GLY A 9 11.62 20.94 -1.12
C GLY A 9 11.94 21.78 -2.36
N ARG A 10 11.72 21.28 -3.59
CA ARG A 10 11.69 22.02 -4.88
C ARG A 10 11.46 21.16 -6.15
N GLY A 11 11.21 19.85 -6.06
CA GLY A 11 11.01 18.98 -7.23
C GLY A 11 10.42 17.60 -6.87
N SER A 12 10.07 16.82 -7.88
CA SER A 12 9.47 15.49 -7.75
C SER A 12 10.22 14.54 -6.80
N VAL A 13 9.50 13.68 -6.08
CA VAL A 13 10.09 12.59 -5.28
C VAL A 13 9.93 11.28 -6.03
N ASP A 14 11.05 10.68 -6.41
CA ASP A 14 11.09 9.35 -7.02
C ASP A 14 10.73 8.28 -5.99
N LEU A 15 9.61 7.60 -6.21
CA LEU A 15 9.11 6.51 -5.38
C LEU A 15 9.08 5.17 -6.15
N ASP A 16 9.95 4.98 -7.14
CA ASP A 16 10.03 3.70 -7.87
C ASP A 16 10.40 2.53 -6.93
N PRO A 17 9.73 1.36 -7.02
CA PRO A 17 9.99 0.21 -6.15
C PRO A 17 11.39 -0.39 -6.26
N ASN A 18 12.14 -0.13 -7.34
CA ASN A 18 13.51 -0.58 -7.50
C ASN A 18 14.54 0.35 -6.86
N ARG A 19 14.12 1.57 -6.48
CA ARG A 19 15.01 2.62 -5.97
C ARG A 19 14.63 3.14 -4.59
N THR A 20 13.38 2.93 -4.18
CA THR A 20 12.85 3.35 -2.89
C THR A 20 12.77 2.18 -1.93
N ALA A 21 13.33 2.36 -0.73
CA ALA A 21 13.19 1.38 0.34
C ALA A 21 12.03 1.77 1.27
N ILE A 22 11.20 0.79 1.61
CA ILE A 22 10.20 0.90 2.67
C ILE A 22 10.60 -0.08 3.77
N ILE A 23 10.68 0.43 4.99
CA ILE A 23 11.03 -0.35 6.17
C ILE A 23 9.92 -0.21 7.19
N TYR A 24 9.52 -1.33 7.77
CA TYR A 24 8.50 -1.43 8.80
C TYR A 24 9.10 -2.01 10.08
N TRP A 25 8.75 -1.43 11.22
CA TRP A 25 9.12 -1.95 12.54
C TRP A 25 7.87 -2.08 13.40
N LEU A 26 7.83 -3.18 14.15
CA LEU A 26 6.88 -3.39 15.23
C LEU A 26 7.67 -3.47 16.55
N SER A 27 7.39 -2.57 17.50
CA SER A 27 8.11 -2.53 18.77
C SER A 27 8.07 -3.88 19.47
N ASN A 28 9.22 -4.31 20.01
CA ASN A 28 9.37 -5.54 20.79
C ASN A 28 9.15 -6.87 20.04
N TYR A 29 8.98 -6.82 18.71
CA TYR A 29 8.87 -8.01 17.87
C TYR A 29 9.99 -8.04 16.83
N GLU A 30 9.74 -7.49 15.64
CA GLU A 30 10.60 -7.66 14.48
C GLU A 30 10.60 -6.41 13.59
N SER A 31 11.58 -6.36 12.69
CA SER A 31 11.72 -5.33 11.68
C SER A 31 11.82 -5.96 10.31
N PHE A 32 11.11 -5.41 9.34
CA PHE A 32 11.01 -5.91 7.99
C PHE A 32 11.44 -4.83 7.01
N ALA A 33 12.39 -5.16 6.15
CA ALA A 33 12.88 -4.30 5.08
C ALA A 33 12.60 -4.98 3.73
N ASP A 34 12.77 -4.21 2.64
CA ASP A 34 12.49 -4.68 1.27
C ASP A 34 11.06 -5.19 1.09
N ILE A 35 10.10 -4.57 1.78
CA ILE A 35 8.69 -4.95 1.69
C ILE A 35 7.97 -4.26 0.54
N TYR A 36 8.63 -3.37 -0.22
CA TYR A 36 7.99 -2.61 -1.29
C TYR A 36 7.83 -3.45 -2.57
N GLU A 37 6.66 -4.06 -2.70
CA GLU A 37 6.37 -5.07 -3.72
C GLU A 37 5.48 -4.54 -4.86
N TYR A 38 4.52 -3.68 -4.52
CA TYR A 38 3.47 -3.29 -5.45
C TYR A 38 3.29 -1.78 -5.55
N TYR A 39 2.94 -1.29 -6.73
CA TYR A 39 2.49 0.08 -6.91
C TYR A 39 1.30 0.13 -7.85
N GLY A 40 0.51 1.19 -7.78
CA GLY A 40 -0.69 1.27 -8.61
C GLY A 40 -1.31 2.64 -8.67
N PHE A 41 -2.31 2.75 -9.55
CA PHE A 41 -2.97 3.99 -9.90
C PHE A 41 -4.47 3.81 -9.85
N VAL A 42 -5.15 4.71 -9.15
CA VAL A 42 -6.61 4.74 -9.08
C VAL A 42 -7.14 5.78 -10.06
N TYR A 43 -7.99 5.36 -10.99
CA TYR A 43 -8.62 6.26 -11.95
C TYR A 43 -10.14 6.09 -11.95
N PHE A 44 -10.85 7.16 -12.32
CA PHE A 44 -12.30 7.11 -12.47
C PHE A 44 -12.68 6.70 -13.90
N ASN A 45 -13.40 5.60 -14.03
CA ASN A 45 -14.00 5.15 -15.29
C ASN A 45 -15.37 5.83 -15.46
N ALA A 46 -15.45 6.80 -16.37
CA ALA A 46 -16.68 7.55 -16.63
C ALA A 46 -17.79 6.71 -17.30
N ILE A 47 -17.45 5.59 -17.95
CA ILE A 47 -18.43 4.70 -18.61
C ILE A 47 -19.19 3.89 -17.56
N THR A 48 -18.48 3.30 -16.60
CA THR A 48 -19.07 2.47 -15.54
C THR A 48 -19.49 3.29 -14.32
N GLY A 49 -18.97 4.51 -14.17
CA GLY A 49 -19.17 5.36 -13.00
C GLY A 49 -18.49 4.83 -11.75
N THR A 50 -17.36 4.14 -11.91
CA THR A 50 -16.60 3.49 -10.83
C THR A 50 -15.14 3.92 -10.85
N TYR A 51 -14.49 3.84 -9.70
CA TYR A 51 -13.04 3.87 -9.60
C TYR A 51 -12.48 2.49 -9.87
N ASN A 52 -11.39 2.45 -10.63
CA ASN A 52 -10.65 1.26 -10.98
C ASN A 52 -9.20 1.39 -10.52
N LEU A 53 -8.55 0.26 -10.26
CA LEU A 53 -7.14 0.15 -9.88
C LEU A 53 -6.38 -0.55 -11.00
N THR A 54 -5.32 0.10 -11.48
CA THR A 54 -4.25 -0.58 -12.23
C THR A 54 -3.11 -0.88 -11.26
N LEU A 55 -2.66 -2.14 -11.20
CA LEU A 55 -1.63 -2.58 -10.27
C LEU A 55 -0.40 -3.08 -11.02
N TYR A 56 0.77 -2.86 -10.44
CA TYR A 56 2.06 -3.24 -10.99
C TYR A 56 2.92 -3.86 -9.88
N ASN A 57 3.87 -4.69 -10.29
CA ASN A 57 5.04 -5.06 -9.49
C ASN A 57 6.32 -4.72 -10.27
N ARG A 58 7.49 -5.14 -9.75
CA ARG A 58 8.79 -4.93 -10.41
C ARG A 58 8.91 -5.55 -11.81
N THR A 59 8.00 -6.45 -12.20
CA THR A 59 8.01 -7.13 -13.51
C THR A 59 7.06 -6.52 -14.53
N GLY A 60 6.15 -5.64 -14.11
CA GLY A 60 5.19 -4.98 -14.98
C GLY A 60 3.77 -4.96 -14.43
N GLU A 61 2.82 -4.67 -15.30
CA GLU A 61 1.39 -4.61 -14.99
C GLU A 61 0.86 -5.98 -14.57
N ILE A 62 0.01 -5.97 -13.55
CA ILE A 62 -0.67 -7.13 -13.01
C ILE A 62 -2.10 -7.13 -13.52
N ASP A 63 -2.47 -8.23 -14.15
CA ASP A 63 -3.84 -8.47 -14.56
C ASP A 63 -4.69 -8.91 -13.36
N LEU A 64 -5.56 -8.01 -12.89
CA LEU A 64 -6.50 -8.23 -11.78
C LEU A 64 -7.81 -8.86 -12.28
N VAL A 65 -7.73 -9.99 -12.99
CA VAL A 65 -8.92 -10.66 -13.54
C VAL A 65 -9.83 -11.18 -12.41
N ASN A 66 -11.13 -10.85 -12.43
CA ASN A 66 -12.13 -11.34 -11.45
C ASN A 66 -11.80 -11.03 -9.97
N SER A 67 -11.06 -9.96 -9.70
CA SER A 67 -10.43 -9.81 -8.38
C SER A 67 -11.27 -9.07 -7.32
N GLY A 68 -12.41 -8.44 -7.68
CA GLY A 68 -13.23 -7.65 -6.74
C GLY A 68 -14.67 -8.11 -6.48
N VAL A 69 -15.30 -7.51 -5.46
CA VAL A 69 -16.72 -7.69 -5.06
C VAL A 69 -17.70 -7.29 -6.19
N THR A 70 -17.26 -6.45 -7.13
CA THR A 70 -18.07 -6.00 -8.27
C THR A 70 -17.93 -6.87 -9.53
N GLY A 71 -17.00 -7.83 -9.55
CA GLY A 71 -16.78 -8.72 -10.70
C GLY A 71 -16.22 -8.05 -11.96
N VAL A 72 -15.69 -6.82 -11.85
CA VAL A 72 -15.04 -6.09 -12.95
C VAL A 72 -13.54 -6.02 -12.67
N ASP A 73 -12.71 -6.27 -13.69
CA ASP A 73 -11.24 -6.27 -13.58
C ASP A 73 -10.74 -4.95 -12.97
N GLY A 74 -10.21 -5.03 -11.74
CA GLY A 74 -9.71 -3.89 -10.95
C GLY A 74 -10.76 -2.90 -10.44
N GLY A 75 -12.07 -3.19 -10.54
CA GLY A 75 -13.13 -2.28 -10.10
C GLY A 75 -13.24 -2.18 -8.57
N ILE A 76 -12.81 -1.06 -7.99
CA ILE A 76 -12.75 -0.88 -6.52
C ILE A 76 -14.02 -0.25 -5.92
N GLY A 77 -14.90 0.36 -6.72
CA GLY A 77 -16.23 0.82 -6.27
C GLY A 77 -16.60 2.21 -6.76
N ARG A 78 -17.68 2.80 -6.20
CA ARG A 78 -18.17 4.15 -6.58
C ARG A 78 -17.40 5.30 -5.89
N SER A 79 -16.54 4.96 -4.96
CA SER A 79 -15.58 5.84 -4.29
C SER A 79 -14.23 5.11 -4.22
N ILE A 80 -13.16 5.83 -3.91
CA ILE A 80 -11.84 5.22 -3.66
C ILE A 80 -11.96 4.35 -2.40
N ASN A 81 -12.11 3.04 -2.60
CA ASN A 81 -12.31 2.07 -1.54
C ASN A 81 -10.99 1.38 -1.19
N VAL A 82 -10.33 1.87 -0.15
CA VAL A 82 -9.02 1.35 0.28
C VAL A 82 -9.10 -0.07 0.82
N THR A 83 -10.26 -0.48 1.36
CA THR A 83 -10.50 -1.87 1.77
C THR A 83 -10.51 -2.81 0.57
N GLU A 84 -11.12 -2.39 -0.53
CA GLU A 84 -11.12 -3.20 -1.76
C GLU A 84 -9.71 -3.27 -2.35
N ILE A 85 -9.00 -2.14 -2.45
CA ILE A 85 -7.58 -2.12 -2.87
C ILE A 85 -6.73 -3.09 -2.04
N TYR A 86 -6.90 -3.09 -0.71
CA TYR A 86 -6.24 -4.06 0.18
C TYR A 86 -6.59 -5.50 -0.20
N ASN A 87 -7.88 -5.82 -0.38
CA ASN A 87 -8.35 -7.17 -0.68
C ASN A 87 -7.80 -7.69 -2.02
N GLU A 88 -7.82 -6.84 -3.05
CA GLU A 88 -7.28 -7.11 -4.40
C GLU A 88 -5.82 -7.54 -4.35
N ILE A 89 -4.98 -6.69 -3.73
CA ILE A 89 -3.54 -6.91 -3.62
C ILE A 89 -3.26 -8.16 -2.78
N ASN A 90 -3.96 -8.31 -1.65
CA ASN A 90 -3.75 -9.43 -0.73
C ASN A 90 -4.17 -10.78 -1.36
N LYS A 91 -5.29 -10.80 -2.11
CA LYS A 91 -5.76 -11.98 -2.86
C LYS A 91 -4.77 -12.35 -3.96
N TYR A 92 -4.28 -11.37 -4.73
CA TYR A 92 -3.30 -11.60 -5.77
C TYR A 92 -2.00 -12.17 -5.19
N HIS A 93 -1.43 -11.51 -4.18
CA HIS A 93 -0.14 -11.90 -3.59
C HIS A 93 -0.21 -13.30 -2.98
N SER A 94 -1.22 -13.58 -2.15
CA SER A 94 -1.40 -14.92 -1.55
C SER A 94 -1.57 -16.03 -2.60
N GLY A 95 -2.19 -15.74 -3.75
CA GLY A 95 -2.30 -16.69 -4.87
C GLY A 95 -0.98 -16.95 -5.60
N LYS A 96 0.03 -16.07 -5.48
CA LYS A 96 1.36 -16.24 -6.07
C LYS A 96 2.35 -16.96 -5.15
N ILE A 97 2.08 -17.01 -3.85
CA ILE A 97 2.84 -17.81 -2.89
C ILE A 97 2.43 -19.28 -3.04
N ILE A 98 2.94 -19.93 -4.09
CA ILE A 98 2.68 -21.36 -4.35
C ILE A 98 3.81 -22.18 -3.72
N GLY A 99 3.46 -23.11 -2.82
CA GLY A 99 4.40 -24.10 -2.26
C GLY A 99 4.96 -23.81 -0.87
N ASN A 100 4.56 -22.72 -0.22
CA ASN A 100 4.93 -22.47 1.19
C ASN A 100 4.03 -23.24 2.16
N ASN A 101 4.63 -23.74 3.25
CA ASN A 101 3.90 -24.39 4.35
C ASN A 101 2.94 -23.43 5.09
N ASN A 102 3.12 -22.11 4.93
CA ASN A 102 2.15 -21.10 5.33
C ASN A 102 2.01 -20.03 4.22
N PRO A 103 0.93 -20.06 3.41
CA PRO A 103 0.73 -19.11 2.30
C PRO A 103 0.44 -17.67 2.76
N LYS A 104 0.42 -17.43 4.07
CA LYS A 104 0.11 -16.14 4.70
C LYS A 104 1.29 -15.49 5.41
N ASP A 105 2.46 -16.13 5.44
CA ASP A 105 3.62 -15.57 6.12
C ASP A 105 4.34 -14.54 5.24
N TYR A 106 3.78 -13.34 5.17
CA TYR A 106 4.36 -12.20 4.45
C TYR A 106 3.92 -10.87 5.05
N ILE A 107 4.78 -9.87 4.88
CA ILE A 107 4.48 -8.46 5.07
C ILE A 107 4.95 -7.74 3.82
N ILE A 108 4.02 -7.04 3.16
CA ILE A 108 4.30 -6.30 1.93
C ILE A 108 3.77 -4.87 2.06
N ALA A 109 4.32 -3.98 1.26
CA ALA A 109 3.93 -2.61 1.11
C ALA A 109 3.49 -2.34 -0.33
N ALA A 110 2.44 -1.53 -0.46
CA ALA A 110 1.93 -1.07 -1.73
C ALA A 110 1.74 0.46 -1.72
N MET A 111 2.23 1.12 -2.76
CA MET A 111 2.06 2.57 -2.96
C MET A 111 1.02 2.83 -4.04
N ILE A 112 -0.06 3.54 -3.70
CA ILE A 112 -1.21 3.73 -4.59
C ILE A 112 -1.48 5.20 -4.82
N TRP A 113 -1.26 5.67 -6.05
CA TRP A 113 -1.56 7.04 -6.45
C TRP A 113 -3.06 7.19 -6.67
N ILE A 114 -3.63 8.21 -6.03
CA ILE A 114 -5.06 8.52 -6.08
C ILE A 114 -5.36 9.88 -6.73
N ASP A 115 -4.31 10.67 -6.94
CA ASP A 115 -4.34 11.97 -7.59
C ASP A 115 -2.97 12.12 -8.28
N TYR A 116 -2.95 11.99 -9.60
CA TYR A 116 -1.73 11.97 -10.40
C TYR A 116 -1.97 12.63 -11.75
N SER A 117 -0.91 13.22 -12.29
CA SER A 117 -0.88 13.91 -13.58
C SER A 117 -0.41 13.01 -14.71
N SER A 118 0.40 12.00 -14.39
CA SER A 118 0.83 10.95 -15.30
C SER A 118 0.95 9.62 -14.54
N MET A 119 0.84 8.48 -15.25
CA MET A 119 0.98 7.16 -14.63
C MET A 119 2.46 6.81 -14.45
N ASP A 120 3.13 7.50 -13.52
CA ASP A 120 4.52 7.24 -13.15
C ASP A 120 4.67 7.08 -11.63
N THR A 121 5.84 6.63 -11.18
CA THR A 121 6.13 6.41 -9.75
C THR A 121 6.75 7.64 -9.09
N ASN A 122 6.61 8.80 -9.72
CA ASN A 122 7.05 10.05 -9.16
C ASN A 122 5.91 10.63 -8.32
N LEU A 123 6.26 11.34 -7.25
CA LEU A 123 5.29 12.08 -6.46
C LEU A 123 5.54 13.56 -6.65
N ASP A 124 4.75 14.15 -7.55
CA ASP A 124 4.84 15.56 -7.92
C ASP A 124 4.04 16.48 -7.00
N LEU A 125 4.26 17.78 -7.16
CA LEU A 125 3.56 18.79 -6.38
C LEU A 125 2.05 18.73 -6.67
N GLY A 126 1.27 18.44 -5.63
CA GLY A 126 -0.19 18.35 -5.71
C GLY A 126 -0.71 16.91 -5.82
N GLU A 127 0.16 15.96 -6.17
CA GLU A 127 -0.19 14.55 -6.23
C GLU A 127 -0.27 13.92 -4.84
N LYS A 128 -0.98 12.79 -4.78
CA LYS A 128 -1.22 12.06 -3.53
C LYS A 128 -1.11 10.57 -3.76
N ALA A 129 -0.41 9.92 -2.84
CA ALA A 129 -0.33 8.48 -2.75
C ALA A 129 -0.74 7.98 -1.36
N ILE A 130 -1.28 6.76 -1.35
CA ILE A 130 -1.60 5.99 -0.16
C ILE A 130 -0.55 4.90 0.00
N LEU A 131 0.05 4.81 1.18
CA LEU A 131 0.82 3.64 1.57
C LEU A 131 -0.08 2.62 2.28
N LEU A 132 -0.12 1.40 1.75
CA LEU A 132 -0.68 0.23 2.41
C LEU A 132 0.46 -0.66 2.91
N ILE A 133 0.37 -1.08 4.17
CA ILE A 133 1.16 -2.20 4.71
C ILE A 133 0.18 -3.35 4.91
N ILE A 134 0.47 -4.49 4.29
CA ILE A 134 -0.41 -5.65 4.21
C ILE A 134 0.28 -6.81 4.90
N PHE A 135 -0.41 -7.39 5.88
CA PHE A 135 0.04 -8.56 6.64
C PHE A 135 -0.79 -9.75 6.17
N GLY A 136 -0.13 -10.79 5.65
CA GLY A 136 -0.82 -12.01 5.25
C GLY A 136 -1.35 -12.81 6.44
N ASP A 137 -0.57 -12.83 7.53
CA ASP A 137 -0.88 -13.53 8.78
C ASP A 137 -1.38 -12.55 9.85
N GLU A 138 -2.38 -12.98 10.63
CA GLU A 138 -2.88 -12.22 11.78
C GLU A 138 -1.81 -12.10 12.88
N ALA A 139 -0.90 -13.08 12.97
CA ALA A 139 0.18 -13.06 13.96
C ALA A 139 1.18 -11.90 13.74
N ASN A 140 1.31 -11.43 12.51
CA ASN A 140 2.23 -10.34 12.14
C ASN A 140 1.59 -8.94 12.28
N LYS A 141 0.28 -8.88 12.56
CA LYS A 141 -0.43 -7.61 12.69
C LYS A 141 -0.14 -6.94 14.03
N PRO A 142 -0.02 -5.60 14.05
CA PRO A 142 0.03 -4.83 15.29
C PRO A 142 -1.18 -5.12 16.19
N THR A 143 -0.90 -5.36 17.46
CA THR A 143 -1.88 -5.54 18.52
C THR A 143 -1.96 -4.27 19.38
N SER A 144 -2.84 -4.27 20.39
CA SER A 144 -3.01 -3.10 21.27
C SER A 144 -1.68 -2.70 21.91
N TYR A 145 -1.42 -1.39 21.97
CA TYR A 145 -0.20 -0.78 22.51
C TYR A 145 1.08 -0.96 21.70
N ASP A 146 1.08 -1.74 20.62
CA ASP A 146 2.26 -1.85 19.78
C ASP A 146 2.59 -0.51 19.12
N VAL A 147 3.88 -0.18 19.08
CA VAL A 147 4.38 0.96 18.33
C VAL A 147 4.77 0.49 16.93
N ILE A 148 4.11 1.08 15.95
CA ILE A 148 4.40 0.91 14.53
C ILE A 148 5.30 2.04 14.10
N LYS A 149 6.39 1.70 13.43
CA LYS A 149 7.20 2.66 12.69
C LYS A 149 7.28 2.25 11.24
N VAL A 150 7.16 3.23 10.35
CA VAL A 150 7.37 3.07 8.91
C VAL A 150 8.31 4.16 8.44
N GLU A 151 9.31 3.80 7.65
CA GLU A 151 10.24 4.73 7.01
C GLU A 151 10.23 4.49 5.51
N ILE A 152 10.07 5.56 4.74
CA ILE A 152 10.14 5.58 3.28
C ILE A 152 11.38 6.36 2.90
N LYS A 153 12.29 5.70 2.18
CA LYS A 153 13.61 6.23 1.82
C LYS A 153 13.71 6.29 0.29
N PRO A 154 13.38 7.43 -0.33
CA PRO A 154 13.61 7.62 -1.76
C PRO A 154 15.12 7.65 -2.06
N PRO A 155 15.54 7.41 -3.32
CA PRO A 155 16.97 7.43 -3.70
C PRO A 155 17.61 8.81 -3.52
N THR A 156 16.80 9.87 -3.58
CA THR A 156 17.22 11.25 -3.32
C THR A 156 16.13 12.00 -2.56
N GLY A 157 16.54 12.89 -1.64
CA GLY A 157 15.62 13.66 -0.81
C GLY A 157 15.61 13.19 0.65
N ALA A 158 14.69 13.72 1.44
CA ALA A 158 14.53 13.36 2.85
C ALA A 158 13.68 12.09 2.99
N ALA A 159 14.05 11.23 3.95
CA ALA A 159 13.22 10.11 4.33
C ALA A 159 11.96 10.61 5.06
N LEU A 160 10.83 9.96 4.80
CA LEU A 160 9.60 10.17 5.57
C LEU A 160 9.49 9.08 6.63
N THR A 161 9.36 9.46 7.88
CA THR A 161 9.15 8.55 9.00
C THR A 161 7.78 8.80 9.63
N VAL A 162 7.01 7.74 9.79
CA VAL A 162 5.75 7.73 10.52
C VAL A 162 5.90 6.77 11.68
N GLU A 163 5.65 7.27 12.89
CA GLU A 163 5.63 6.46 14.12
C GLU A 163 4.30 6.67 14.81
N ARG A 164 3.61 5.57 15.18
CA ARG A 164 2.28 5.57 15.78
C ARG A 164 2.15 4.44 16.79
N THR A 165 1.35 4.66 17.82
CA THR A 165 1.03 3.64 18.82
C THR A 165 -0.39 3.16 18.61
N MET A 166 -0.58 1.84 18.58
CA MET A 166 -1.91 1.23 18.51
C MET A 166 -2.69 1.53 19.79
N PRO A 167 -3.94 2.01 19.69
CA PRO A 167 -4.73 2.34 20.86
C PRO A 167 -5.09 1.09 21.69
N PRO A 168 -5.47 1.27 22.97
CA PRO A 168 -6.04 0.22 23.78
C PRO A 168 -7.39 -0.25 23.21
N GLY A 169 -7.52 -1.53 22.89
CA GLY A 169 -8.75 -2.11 22.37
C GLY A 169 -8.95 -1.81 20.89
N ILE A 170 -8.61 -2.79 20.05
CA ILE A 170 -8.82 -2.71 18.60
C ILE A 170 -10.24 -3.21 18.31
N SER A 171 -11.13 -2.32 17.88
CA SER A 171 -12.45 -2.72 17.38
C SER A 171 -12.31 -3.37 15.99
N ARG A 172 -13.30 -4.17 15.57
CA ARG A 172 -13.34 -4.65 14.19
C ARG A 172 -13.54 -3.46 13.25
N GLY A 173 -12.69 -3.33 12.24
CA GLY A 173 -12.84 -2.33 11.17
C GLY A 173 -11.64 -1.40 11.06
N ILE A 174 -11.92 -0.14 10.72
CA ILE A 174 -10.91 0.89 10.49
C ILE A 174 -10.51 1.49 11.85
N THR A 175 -9.22 1.45 12.16
CA THR A 175 -8.64 2.15 13.30
C THR A 175 -7.83 3.35 12.80
N ASP A 176 -8.17 4.52 13.28
CA ASP A 176 -7.38 5.74 13.06
C ASP A 176 -6.29 5.84 14.14
N LEU A 177 -5.08 6.21 13.72
CA LEU A 177 -3.90 6.33 14.56
C LEU A 177 -3.42 7.79 14.72
N GLY A 178 -4.10 8.76 14.10
CA GLY A 178 -3.81 10.20 14.21
C GLY A 178 -2.88 10.75 13.13
#